data_AF-A0A956PQ22-F1
#
_entry.id   AF-A0A956PQ22-F1
#
_cell.length_a   1.000
_cell.length_b   1.000
_cell.length_c   1.000
_cell.angle_alpha   90.00
_cell.angle_beta   90.00
_cell.angle_gamma   90.00
#
_symmetry.space_group_name_H-M   'P 1'
#
loop_
_entity.id
_entity.type
_entity.pdbx_description
1 polymer ?
#
loop_
_entity_poly.entity_id
_entity_poly.type
_entity_poly.pdbx_seq_one_letter_code
_entity_poly.pdbx_strand_id
1 'polypeptide(L)'
;TINPGIYSVFGGVNLATGTFSLSGNIPGVGNFSIAGTLPTAGNTASYTVTINGQTFTGVIQPSAQGQPNPPSGGGTGGGNSQLIQGGTLSNFVFTPDNDYNGDNPPIDAESGIAGAVGEGADGSESASIIISDIFLTNPVQTRTFAISIVVPDGEDLEVGTAYPLADANGRGVIIALTDSEGVEAVEGWSLTASTTGSATITALTDESITIEFTFSNVGPNSEITNNPATGTFNTSGTVVGNFATLP
;
A
#
# COMPACT_ATOMS: atom_id res chain seq x y z
N THR A 1 28.93 -1.56 11.15
CA THR A 1 27.99 -2.28 10.27
C THR A 1 26.64 -2.17 10.91
N ILE A 2 25.61 -1.71 10.19
CA ILE A 2 24.25 -1.63 10.73
C ILE A 2 23.62 -3.01 10.55
N ASN A 3 23.09 -3.61 11.61
CA ASN A 3 22.34 -4.85 11.47
C ASN A 3 20.96 -4.51 10.87
N PRO A 4 20.47 -5.24 9.87
CA PRO A 4 19.08 -5.09 9.43
C PRO A 4 18.13 -5.36 10.61
N GLY A 5 17.10 -4.54 10.77
CA GLY A 5 16.14 -4.70 11.87
C GLY A 5 15.21 -3.51 12.03
N ILE A 6 14.25 -3.67 12.95
CA ILE A 6 13.28 -2.63 13.32
C ILE A 6 13.89 -1.76 14.42
N TYR A 7 13.93 -0.46 14.20
CA TYR A 7 14.41 0.53 15.17
C TYR A 7 13.30 1.51 15.50
N SER A 8 13.00 1.65 16.80
CA SER A 8 12.01 2.62 17.26
C SER A 8 12.45 4.05 16.92
N VAL A 9 11.50 4.82 16.42
CA VAL A 9 11.64 6.26 16.16
C VAL A 9 10.65 7.05 17.00
N PHE A 10 11.04 8.24 17.42
CA PHE A 10 10.21 9.19 18.15
C PHE A 10 10.27 10.54 17.46
N GLY A 11 9.13 11.22 17.36
CA GLY A 11 9.07 12.51 16.71
C GLY A 11 7.67 13.06 16.55
N GLY A 12 7.55 14.10 15.73
CA GLY A 12 6.30 14.80 15.51
C GLY A 12 6.14 15.25 14.06
N VAL A 13 4.88 15.45 13.68
CA VAL A 13 4.47 16.01 12.39
C VAL A 13 3.71 17.30 12.67
N ASN A 14 4.10 18.38 11.99
CA ASN A 14 3.27 19.57 11.91
C ASN A 14 2.28 19.39 10.76
N LEU A 15 1.03 19.09 11.09
CA LEU A 15 -0.02 18.81 10.12
C LEU A 15 -0.38 20.01 9.24
N ALA A 16 -0.11 21.25 9.69
CA ALA A 16 -0.38 22.44 8.88
C ALA A 16 0.64 22.63 7.74
N THR A 17 1.87 22.15 7.92
CA THR A 17 2.97 22.31 6.96
C THR A 17 3.43 20.99 6.35
N GLY A 18 2.92 19.86 6.83
CA GLY A 18 3.39 18.52 6.50
C GLY A 18 4.81 18.23 6.99
N THR A 19 5.49 19.15 7.66
CA THR A 19 6.90 18.95 8.07
C THR A 19 6.95 17.96 9.22
N PHE A 20 7.81 16.96 9.12
CA PHE A 20 8.04 15.99 10.18
C PHE A 20 9.50 15.96 10.61
N SER A 21 9.72 15.60 11.87
CA SER A 21 11.03 15.30 12.41
C SER A 21 10.92 14.09 13.34
N LEU A 22 11.69 13.06 13.03
CA LEU A 22 11.84 11.83 13.79
C LEU A 22 13.29 11.69 14.25
N SER A 23 13.49 11.01 15.35
CA SER A 23 14.81 10.66 15.86
C SER A 23 14.77 9.28 16.50
N GLY A 24 15.90 8.58 16.48
CA GLY A 24 16.02 7.27 17.08
C GLY A 24 17.45 6.94 17.44
N ASN A 25 17.65 5.79 18.06
CA ASN A 25 18.97 5.26 18.37
C ASN A 25 19.11 3.87 17.76
N ILE A 26 20.21 3.66 17.02
CA ILE A 26 20.60 2.35 16.52
C ILE A 26 21.71 1.83 17.45
N PRO A 27 21.47 0.74 18.20
CA PRO A 27 22.48 0.13 19.06
C PRO A 27 23.78 -0.17 18.32
N GLY A 28 24.90 0.32 18.85
CA GLY A 28 26.23 0.15 18.25
C GLY A 28 26.56 1.10 17.08
N VAL A 29 25.63 1.96 16.66
CA VAL A 29 25.84 2.95 15.58
C VAL A 29 25.71 4.37 16.11
N GLY A 30 24.65 4.67 16.86
CA GLY A 30 24.42 6.00 17.44
C GLY A 30 23.02 6.55 17.15
N ASN A 31 22.84 7.84 17.45
CA ASN A 31 21.58 8.53 17.18
C ASN A 31 21.45 8.84 15.69
N PHE A 32 20.21 8.77 15.20
CA PHE A 32 19.84 9.28 13.88
C PHE A 32 18.68 10.25 13.98
N SER A 33 18.55 11.10 12.97
CA SER A 33 17.39 11.96 12.77
C SER A 33 16.87 11.79 11.35
N ILE A 34 15.55 11.82 11.20
CA ILE A 34 14.87 11.90 9.91
C ILE A 34 14.07 13.20 9.91
N ALA A 35 14.25 14.05 8.89
CA ALA A 35 13.46 15.27 8.75
C ALA A 35 13.02 15.44 7.32
N GLY A 36 11.76 15.80 7.09
CA GLY A 36 11.21 15.94 5.76
C GLY A 36 9.86 16.63 5.75
N THR A 37 9.21 16.61 4.61
CA THR A 37 7.81 17.00 4.46
C THR A 37 6.97 15.79 4.04
N LEU A 38 5.70 15.78 4.41
CA LEU A 38 4.72 14.86 3.85
C LEU A 38 4.35 15.30 2.43
N PRO A 39 4.04 14.35 1.53
CA PRO A 39 3.50 14.65 0.21
C PRO A 39 2.23 15.48 0.29
N THR A 40 2.05 16.41 -0.65
CA THR A 40 0.80 17.18 -0.77
C THR A 40 0.34 17.15 -2.22
N ALA A 41 -0.93 16.78 -2.44
CA ALA A 41 -1.64 16.88 -3.71
C ALA A 41 -0.80 16.52 -4.96
N GLY A 42 -0.34 15.26 -5.06
CA GLY A 42 0.40 14.78 -6.23
C GLY A 42 1.84 15.26 -6.36
N ASN A 43 2.36 16.05 -5.40
CA ASN A 43 3.77 16.44 -5.35
C ASN A 43 4.61 15.53 -4.45
N THR A 44 5.69 14.99 -5.02
CA THR A 44 6.76 14.32 -4.29
C THR A 44 7.26 15.19 -3.14
N ALA A 45 7.31 14.64 -1.94
CA ALA A 45 8.02 15.25 -0.83
C ALA A 45 9.40 14.59 -0.67
N SER A 46 10.29 15.23 0.09
CA SER A 46 11.61 14.67 0.38
C SER A 46 11.84 14.58 1.87
N TYR A 47 12.70 13.64 2.24
CA TYR A 47 13.20 13.51 3.59
C TYR A 47 14.71 13.34 3.59
N THR A 48 15.31 13.72 4.69
CA THR A 48 16.73 13.58 4.96
C THR A 48 16.90 12.69 6.18
N VAL A 49 17.80 11.72 6.08
CA VAL A 49 18.23 10.89 7.21
C VAL A 49 19.66 11.31 7.54
N THR A 50 19.90 11.73 8.77
CA THR A 50 21.24 12.03 9.27
C THR A 50 21.64 10.98 10.30
N ILE A 51 22.75 10.28 10.06
CA ILE A 51 23.35 9.29 10.98
C ILE A 51 24.85 9.54 11.04
N ASN A 52 25.39 9.74 12.24
CA ASN A 52 26.84 9.94 12.46
C ASN A 52 27.47 11.02 11.54
N GLY A 53 26.76 12.12 11.31
CA GLY A 53 27.23 13.23 10.48
C GLY A 53 27.13 13.00 8.96
N GLN A 54 26.67 11.84 8.51
CA GLN A 54 26.34 11.58 7.11
C GLN A 54 24.87 11.85 6.85
N THR A 55 24.55 12.43 5.70
CA THR A 55 23.18 12.76 5.30
C THR A 55 22.80 11.99 4.04
N PHE A 56 21.65 11.33 4.09
CA PHE A 56 21.03 10.62 2.98
C PHE A 56 19.71 11.32 2.66
N THR A 57 19.39 11.47 1.38
CA THR A 57 18.12 12.06 0.95
C THR A 57 17.26 10.98 0.33
N GLY A 58 16.01 10.88 0.77
CA GLY A 58 14.98 10.06 0.15
C GLY A 58 13.81 10.93 -0.33
N VAL A 59 12.95 10.32 -1.13
CA VAL A 59 11.71 10.94 -1.60
C VAL A 59 10.52 10.15 -1.07
N ILE A 60 9.47 10.86 -0.69
CA ILE A 60 8.15 10.31 -0.39
C ILE A 60 7.28 10.68 -1.57
N GLN A 61 6.90 9.70 -2.38
CA GLN A 61 5.96 9.94 -3.46
C GLN A 61 4.53 10.01 -2.88
N PRO A 62 3.71 11.00 -3.25
CA PRO A 62 2.27 10.76 -3.23
C PRO A 62 1.98 9.71 -4.29
N SER A 63 1.08 8.78 -3.99
CA SER A 63 0.64 7.77 -4.94
C SER A 63 0.11 8.44 -6.21
N ALA A 64 0.89 8.37 -7.29
CA ALA A 64 0.43 8.59 -8.66
C ALA A 64 -0.03 7.27 -9.32
N GLN A 65 0.16 6.15 -8.63
CA GLN A 65 -0.40 4.85 -8.99
C GLN A 65 -1.80 4.75 -8.35
N GLY A 66 -2.73 4.04 -8.98
CA GLY A 66 -4.11 3.82 -8.52
C GLY A 66 -4.29 3.12 -7.16
N GLN A 67 -3.38 3.32 -6.21
CA GLN A 67 -3.69 3.31 -4.79
C GLN A 67 -4.52 4.54 -4.44
N PRO A 68 -5.63 4.41 -3.69
CA PRO A 68 -6.31 5.58 -3.17
C PRO A 68 -5.33 6.36 -2.27
N ASN A 69 -5.27 7.68 -2.49
CA ASN A 69 -4.58 8.57 -1.56
C ASN A 69 -5.15 8.31 -0.16
N PRO A 70 -4.31 8.06 0.87
CA PRO A 70 -4.79 8.23 2.24
C PRO A 70 -5.33 9.66 2.36
N PRO A 71 -6.46 9.89 3.06
CA PRO A 71 -7.14 11.18 3.02
C PRO A 71 -6.18 12.30 3.39
N SER A 72 -6.05 13.27 2.49
CA SER A 72 -5.24 14.45 2.73
C SER A 72 -5.87 15.26 3.86
N GLY A 73 -5.18 15.35 5.00
CA GLY A 73 -5.55 16.15 6.18
C GLY A 73 -5.49 17.68 5.95
N GLY A 74 -6.07 18.15 4.85
CA GLY A 74 -6.07 19.54 4.43
C GLY A 74 -7.38 19.91 3.74
N GLY A 75 -8.46 20.03 4.53
CA GLY A 75 -9.76 20.49 4.07
C GLY A 75 -10.79 20.36 5.18
N THR A 76 -11.58 21.39 5.42
CA THR A 76 -12.54 21.55 6.52
C THR A 76 -13.81 20.67 6.41
N GLY A 77 -13.67 19.40 6.07
CA GLY A 77 -14.72 18.38 6.04
C GLY A 77 -14.06 17.02 6.22
N GLY A 78 -14.02 16.54 7.46
CA GLY A 78 -13.20 15.40 7.87
C GLY A 78 -13.90 14.07 7.62
N GLY A 79 -13.41 13.32 6.63
CA GLY A 79 -13.55 11.87 6.62
C GLY A 79 -12.69 11.26 7.72
N ASN A 80 -13.20 10.24 8.41
CA ASN A 80 -12.48 9.50 9.44
C ASN A 80 -11.77 8.31 8.79
N SER A 81 -10.44 8.22 8.91
CA SER A 81 -9.71 7.04 8.44
C SER A 81 -8.78 6.47 9.50
N GLN A 82 -8.72 5.15 9.52
CA GLN A 82 -7.84 4.35 10.35
C GLN A 82 -6.69 3.82 9.49
N LEU A 83 -5.46 4.11 9.89
CA LEU A 83 -4.27 3.66 9.20
C LEU A 83 -3.97 2.20 9.58
N ILE A 84 -3.57 1.40 8.61
CA ILE A 84 -3.08 0.03 8.83
C ILE A 84 -1.56 0.08 8.96
N GLN A 85 -1.04 -0.45 10.06
CA GLN A 85 0.38 -0.60 10.33
C GLN A 85 0.70 -2.05 10.70
N GLY A 86 1.18 -2.81 9.72
CA GLY A 86 1.44 -4.23 9.86
C GLY A 86 0.18 -5.08 9.76
N GLY A 87 0.37 -6.38 9.92
CA GLY A 87 -0.67 -7.33 9.62
C GLY A 87 -0.14 -8.74 9.47
N THR A 88 -0.99 -9.62 8.95
CA THR A 88 -0.60 -10.95 8.54
C THR A 88 -1.22 -11.30 7.20
N LEU A 89 -0.46 -11.99 6.36
CA LEU A 89 -0.96 -12.68 5.17
C LEU A 89 -0.98 -14.18 5.47
N SER A 90 -2.12 -14.82 5.24
CA SER A 90 -2.32 -16.25 5.51
C SER A 90 -3.12 -16.91 4.39
N ASN A 91 -2.95 -18.24 4.26
CA ASN A 91 -3.59 -19.04 3.20
C ASN A 91 -3.34 -18.48 1.79
N PHE A 92 -2.22 -17.79 1.59
CA PHE A 92 -1.90 -17.19 0.30
C PHE A 92 -1.57 -18.27 -0.72
N VAL A 93 -2.30 -18.25 -1.82
CA VAL A 93 -2.08 -19.10 -2.98
C VAL A 93 -1.85 -18.18 -4.16
N PHE A 94 -0.76 -18.43 -4.88
CA PHE A 94 -0.43 -17.75 -6.12
C PHE A 94 -0.18 -18.81 -7.19
N THR A 95 -0.86 -18.70 -8.32
CA THR A 95 -0.78 -19.67 -9.42
C THR A 95 -0.63 -18.91 -10.73
N PRO A 96 0.61 -18.64 -11.16
CA PRO A 96 0.86 -18.02 -12.46
C PRO A 96 0.62 -19.02 -13.59
N ASP A 97 0.26 -18.51 -14.76
CA ASP A 97 0.32 -19.28 -15.99
C ASP A 97 1.77 -19.42 -16.51
N ASN A 98 1.93 -20.08 -17.66
CA ASN A 98 3.25 -20.35 -18.23
C ASN A 98 3.91 -19.11 -18.86
N ASP A 99 3.12 -18.07 -19.15
CA ASP A 99 3.60 -16.85 -19.81
C ASP A 99 3.87 -15.72 -18.80
N TYR A 100 3.54 -15.92 -17.52
CA TYR A 100 3.83 -14.98 -16.44
C TYR A 100 5.33 -14.82 -16.25
N ASN A 101 5.79 -13.59 -16.32
CA ASN A 101 7.22 -13.24 -16.29
C ASN A 101 7.68 -12.49 -15.04
N GLY A 102 6.80 -12.31 -14.04
CA GLY A 102 7.16 -11.74 -12.75
C GLY A 102 7.72 -12.77 -11.76
N ASP A 103 7.99 -12.33 -10.53
CA ASP A 103 8.44 -13.22 -9.47
C ASP A 103 7.30 -14.11 -8.94
N ASN A 104 7.68 -15.32 -8.52
CA ASN A 104 6.76 -16.33 -8.01
C ASN A 104 7.36 -17.07 -6.79
N PRO A 105 6.77 -16.92 -5.57
CA PRO A 105 5.64 -16.04 -5.29
C PRO A 105 6.06 -14.55 -5.34
N PRO A 106 5.14 -13.63 -5.66
CA PRO A 106 5.46 -12.20 -5.70
C PRO A 106 5.56 -11.58 -4.30
N ILE A 107 4.79 -12.08 -3.35
CA ILE A 107 4.75 -11.64 -1.95
C ILE A 107 4.64 -12.88 -1.06
N ASP A 108 5.02 -12.76 0.21
CA ASP A 108 4.94 -13.85 1.18
C ASP A 108 4.47 -13.38 2.56
N ALA A 109 4.62 -14.24 3.58
CA ALA A 109 4.15 -13.95 4.93
C ALA A 109 5.07 -12.96 5.66
N GLU A 110 6.27 -12.72 5.13
CA GLU A 110 7.27 -11.80 5.65
C GLU A 110 7.16 -10.40 5.03
N SER A 111 6.41 -10.25 3.93
CA SER A 111 6.14 -8.98 3.29
C SER A 111 5.47 -7.96 4.21
N GLY A 112 5.82 -6.69 4.05
CA GLY A 112 5.27 -5.60 4.85
C GLY A 112 3.82 -5.32 4.49
N ILE A 113 2.96 -5.11 5.49
CA ILE A 113 1.54 -4.78 5.30
C ILE A 113 1.27 -3.35 5.77
N ALA A 114 0.63 -2.55 4.92
CA ALA A 114 0.20 -1.19 5.21
C ALA A 114 -1.13 -0.90 4.51
N GLY A 115 -1.75 0.24 4.80
CA GLY A 115 -3.01 0.60 4.18
C GLY A 115 -3.85 1.58 4.98
N ALA A 116 -5.12 1.69 4.64
CA ALA A 116 -6.09 2.50 5.36
C ALA A 116 -7.51 1.98 5.14
N VAL A 117 -8.39 2.27 6.10
CA VAL A 117 -9.83 2.09 5.98
C VAL A 117 -10.51 3.40 6.39
N GLY A 118 -11.50 3.84 5.63
CA GLY A 118 -12.35 4.96 6.01
C GLY A 118 -12.93 5.74 4.84
N GLU A 119 -13.52 6.88 5.20
CA GLU A 119 -14.24 7.77 4.29
C GLU A 119 -13.30 8.82 3.68
N GLY A 120 -13.35 8.95 2.36
CA GLY A 120 -12.68 10.00 1.61
C GLY A 120 -13.38 11.35 1.76
N ALA A 121 -12.71 12.43 1.32
CA ALA A 121 -13.29 13.78 1.35
C ALA A 121 -14.47 13.95 0.36
N ASP A 122 -14.63 13.01 -0.56
CA ASP A 122 -15.71 12.88 -1.52
C ASP A 122 -16.90 12.07 -0.99
N GLY A 123 -16.84 11.59 0.26
CA GLY A 123 -17.87 10.76 0.89
C GLY A 123 -17.75 9.27 0.56
N SER A 124 -16.85 8.87 -0.35
CA SER A 124 -16.65 7.47 -0.71
C SER A 124 -15.93 6.73 0.41
N GLU A 125 -16.43 5.56 0.82
CA GLU A 125 -15.70 4.70 1.75
C GLU A 125 -14.77 3.73 1.03
N SER A 126 -13.61 3.49 1.63
CA SER A 126 -12.60 2.60 1.06
C SER A 126 -11.85 1.79 2.12
N ALA A 127 -11.42 0.60 1.73
CA ALA A 127 -10.50 -0.24 2.47
C ALA A 127 -9.40 -0.69 1.53
N SER A 128 -8.18 -0.25 1.79
CA SER A 128 -7.02 -0.54 0.96
C SER A 128 -5.94 -1.18 1.78
N ILE A 129 -5.48 -2.34 1.32
CA ILE A 129 -4.37 -3.08 1.90
C ILE A 129 -3.29 -3.23 0.85
N ILE A 130 -2.07 -2.93 1.27
CA ILE A 130 -0.86 -2.94 0.48
C ILE A 130 0.08 -3.94 1.15
N ILE A 131 0.50 -4.94 0.39
CA ILE A 131 1.49 -5.93 0.78
C ILE A 131 2.72 -5.68 -0.09
N SER A 132 3.87 -5.44 0.52
CA SER A 132 5.03 -4.96 -0.24
C SER A 132 6.36 -5.45 0.30
N ASP A 133 7.28 -5.67 -0.64
CA ASP A 133 8.70 -5.91 -0.37
C ASP A 133 9.55 -4.75 -0.92
N ILE A 134 10.62 -4.44 -0.19
CA ILE A 134 11.58 -3.40 -0.56
C ILE A 134 12.95 -4.04 -0.73
N PHE A 135 13.51 -3.88 -1.92
CA PHE A 135 14.84 -4.35 -2.27
C PHE A 135 15.78 -3.14 -2.34
N LEU A 136 16.80 -3.15 -1.48
CA LEU A 136 17.78 -2.06 -1.35
C LEU A 136 18.82 -2.07 -2.49
N THR A 137 18.35 -1.93 -3.73
CA THR A 137 19.13 -1.80 -4.96
C THR A 137 19.35 -0.33 -5.33
N ASN A 138 20.03 -0.06 -6.46
CA ASN A 138 20.16 1.29 -7.02
C ASN A 138 19.79 1.29 -8.53
N PRO A 139 18.61 1.80 -8.91
CA PRO A 139 17.57 2.40 -8.06
C PRO A 139 16.94 1.37 -7.10
N VAL A 140 16.32 1.85 -6.01
CA VAL A 140 15.56 0.99 -5.08
C VAL A 140 14.44 0.30 -5.85
N GLN A 141 14.28 -0.99 -5.63
CA GLN A 141 13.19 -1.76 -6.22
C GLN A 141 12.12 -2.01 -5.16
N THR A 142 10.86 -1.89 -5.54
CA THR A 142 9.73 -2.23 -4.68
C THR A 142 8.76 -3.10 -5.43
N ARG A 143 8.26 -4.13 -4.76
CA ARG A 143 7.14 -4.93 -5.24
C ARG A 143 5.93 -4.66 -4.37
N THR A 144 4.81 -4.43 -5.00
CA THR A 144 3.57 -4.04 -4.33
C THR A 144 2.41 -4.86 -4.84
N PHE A 145 1.73 -5.54 -3.94
CA PHE A 145 0.45 -6.21 -4.16
C PHE A 145 -0.63 -5.45 -3.39
N ALA A 146 -1.58 -4.85 -4.10
CA ALA A 146 -2.63 -4.02 -3.53
C ALA A 146 -4.00 -4.67 -3.74
N ILE A 147 -4.81 -4.62 -2.69
CA ILE A 147 -6.25 -4.90 -2.73
C ILE A 147 -6.95 -3.65 -2.24
N SER A 148 -7.85 -3.10 -3.04
CA SER A 148 -8.63 -1.91 -2.67
C SER A 148 -10.10 -2.16 -2.92
N ILE A 149 -10.92 -2.05 -1.87
CA ILE A 149 -12.38 -2.05 -1.94
C ILE A 149 -12.84 -0.60 -1.83
N VAL A 150 -13.74 -0.19 -2.72
CA VAL A 150 -14.31 1.15 -2.74
C VAL A 150 -15.83 1.07 -2.93
N VAL A 151 -16.56 1.87 -2.16
CA VAL A 151 -17.98 2.12 -2.35
C VAL A 151 -18.21 3.63 -2.52
N PRO A 152 -19.20 4.04 -3.35
CA PRO A 152 -19.44 5.45 -3.62
C PRO A 152 -20.05 6.18 -2.42
N ASP A 153 -20.07 7.52 -2.49
CA ASP A 153 -20.73 8.38 -1.50
C ASP A 153 -22.14 7.90 -1.12
N GLY A 154 -22.38 7.82 0.19
CA GLY A 154 -23.64 7.36 0.78
C GLY A 154 -23.79 5.83 0.90
N GLU A 155 -22.76 5.05 0.54
CA GLU A 155 -22.64 3.64 0.85
C GLU A 155 -21.54 3.40 1.88
N ASP A 156 -21.76 2.46 2.81
CA ASP A 156 -20.78 2.07 3.82
C ASP A 156 -20.15 0.71 3.48
N LEU A 157 -18.92 0.49 3.94
CA LEU A 157 -18.27 -0.81 3.91
C LEU A 157 -18.89 -1.76 4.93
N GLU A 158 -19.54 -2.80 4.43
CA GLU A 158 -20.20 -3.81 5.24
C GLU A 158 -19.35 -5.08 5.43
N VAL A 159 -19.32 -5.57 6.67
CA VAL A 159 -18.75 -6.88 7.01
C VAL A 159 -19.65 -8.01 6.50
N GLY A 160 -19.05 -9.02 5.88
CA GLY A 160 -19.75 -10.14 5.26
C GLY A 160 -20.20 -9.89 3.82
N THR A 161 -19.98 -8.68 3.30
CA THR A 161 -20.29 -8.32 1.92
C THR A 161 -19.13 -8.65 1.00
N ALA A 162 -19.41 -9.43 -0.05
CA ALA A 162 -18.47 -9.73 -1.11
C ALA A 162 -18.54 -8.62 -2.18
N TYR A 163 -17.43 -7.92 -2.36
CA TYR A 163 -17.29 -6.85 -3.34
C TYR A 163 -16.81 -7.45 -4.66
N PRO A 164 -17.59 -7.35 -5.75
CA PRO A 164 -17.17 -7.80 -7.07
C PRO A 164 -16.07 -6.88 -7.61
N LEU A 165 -15.45 -7.27 -8.72
CA LEU A 165 -14.50 -6.40 -9.44
C LEU A 165 -15.10 -5.02 -9.69
N ALA A 166 -14.28 -3.98 -9.55
CA ALA A 166 -14.69 -2.61 -9.71
C ALA A 166 -15.34 -2.37 -11.09
N ASP A 167 -16.48 -1.69 -11.08
CA ASP A 167 -17.19 -1.29 -12.29
C ASP A 167 -16.70 0.09 -12.81
N ALA A 168 -17.31 0.58 -13.88
CA ALA A 168 -16.98 1.88 -14.46
C ALA A 168 -17.27 3.08 -13.54
N ASN A 169 -18.00 2.87 -12.44
CA ASN A 169 -18.28 3.88 -11.43
C ASN A 169 -17.31 3.80 -10.25
N GLY A 170 -16.31 2.91 -10.29
CA GLY A 170 -15.33 2.73 -9.23
C GLY A 170 -15.87 1.96 -8.02
N ARG A 171 -17.08 1.40 -8.09
CA ARG A 171 -17.65 0.58 -7.02
C ARG A 171 -17.17 -0.86 -7.15
N GLY A 172 -16.51 -1.37 -6.12
CA GLY A 172 -16.06 -2.77 -6.05
C GLY A 172 -14.60 -2.90 -5.63
N VAL A 173 -13.97 -4.01 -6.02
CA VAL A 173 -12.59 -4.33 -5.67
C VAL A 173 -11.64 -4.18 -6.86
N ILE A 174 -10.46 -3.63 -6.59
CA ILE A 174 -9.33 -3.58 -7.50
C ILE A 174 -8.20 -4.41 -6.88
N ILE A 175 -7.53 -5.18 -7.73
CA ILE A 175 -6.28 -5.87 -7.40
C ILE A 175 -5.19 -5.37 -8.35
N ALA A 176 -4.01 -5.09 -7.82
CA ALA A 176 -2.84 -4.75 -8.62
C ALA A 176 -1.58 -5.41 -8.04
N LEU A 177 -0.73 -5.94 -8.91
CA LEU A 177 0.64 -6.33 -8.62
C LEU A 177 1.57 -5.42 -9.44
N THR A 178 2.54 -4.78 -8.82
CA THR A 178 3.43 -3.84 -9.50
C THR A 178 4.84 -3.93 -8.98
N ASP A 179 5.79 -4.03 -9.91
CA ASP A 179 7.21 -3.85 -9.68
C ASP A 179 7.60 -2.44 -10.10
N SER A 180 8.27 -1.73 -9.20
CA SER A 180 8.70 -0.36 -9.40
C SER A 180 10.19 -0.21 -9.19
N GLU A 181 10.80 0.67 -9.98
CA GLU A 181 12.19 1.10 -9.83
C GLU A 181 12.23 2.58 -9.48
N GLY A 182 12.69 2.88 -8.27
CA GLY A 182 12.62 4.21 -7.69
C GLY A 182 11.16 4.64 -7.51
N VAL A 183 10.64 5.37 -8.48
CA VAL A 183 9.32 6.05 -8.42
C VAL A 183 8.43 5.66 -9.59
N GLU A 184 8.96 4.88 -10.53
CA GLU A 184 8.29 4.50 -11.76
C GLU A 184 7.81 3.06 -11.65
N ALA A 185 6.54 2.82 -12.01
CA ALA A 185 6.07 1.47 -12.29
C ALA A 185 6.77 0.97 -13.55
N VAL A 186 7.52 -0.13 -13.44
CA VAL A 186 8.24 -0.69 -14.58
C VAL A 186 7.49 -1.89 -15.14
N GLU A 187 6.81 -2.65 -14.29
CA GLU A 187 6.08 -3.85 -14.66
C GLU A 187 4.86 -4.03 -13.76
N GLY A 188 3.73 -4.52 -14.29
CA GLY A 188 2.59 -4.80 -13.42
C GLY A 188 1.41 -5.50 -14.06
N TRP A 189 0.58 -6.06 -13.19
CA TRP A 189 -0.65 -6.76 -13.51
C TRP A 189 -1.82 -6.17 -12.73
N SER A 190 -2.99 -6.15 -13.33
CA SER A 190 -4.22 -5.62 -12.74
C SER A 190 -5.44 -6.30 -13.36
N LEU A 191 -6.61 -5.73 -13.12
CA LEU A 191 -7.86 -6.11 -13.76
C LEU A 191 -7.75 -6.03 -15.28
N THR A 192 -8.22 -7.08 -15.93
CA THR A 192 -8.43 -7.14 -17.38
C THR A 192 -9.86 -7.58 -17.67
N ALA A 193 -10.27 -7.55 -18.94
CA ALA A 193 -11.61 -8.01 -19.33
C ALA A 193 -11.88 -9.50 -19.03
N SER A 194 -10.85 -10.33 -18.84
CA SER A 194 -10.98 -11.75 -18.48
C SER A 194 -10.83 -12.01 -16.98
N THR A 195 -10.48 -10.99 -16.19
CA THR A 195 -10.33 -11.12 -14.75
C THR A 195 -11.68 -11.40 -14.11
N THR A 196 -11.71 -12.31 -13.15
CA THR A 196 -12.87 -12.63 -12.32
C THR A 196 -12.45 -12.69 -10.86
N GLY A 197 -13.39 -12.50 -9.93
CA GLY A 197 -13.09 -12.59 -8.51
C GLY A 197 -13.83 -11.56 -7.67
N SER A 198 -13.46 -11.54 -6.40
CA SER A 198 -14.03 -10.64 -5.38
C SER A 198 -13.12 -10.58 -4.15
N ALA A 199 -13.35 -9.56 -3.32
CA ALA A 199 -12.84 -9.52 -1.95
C ALA A 199 -14.01 -9.33 -0.97
N THR A 200 -13.90 -9.91 0.21
CA THR A 200 -14.90 -9.84 1.28
C THR A 200 -14.25 -9.31 2.53
N ILE A 201 -14.82 -8.27 3.13
CA ILE A 201 -14.44 -7.84 4.47
C ILE A 201 -15.10 -8.81 5.45
N THR A 202 -14.33 -9.73 6.03
CA THR A 202 -14.87 -10.78 6.91
C THR A 202 -14.88 -10.37 8.37
N ALA A 203 -14.06 -9.38 8.74
CA ALA A 203 -14.11 -8.73 10.05
C ALA A 203 -13.63 -7.28 9.96
N LEU A 204 -14.27 -6.40 10.74
CA LEU A 204 -13.83 -5.03 10.98
C LEU A 204 -14.07 -4.74 12.47
N THR A 205 -13.01 -4.37 13.17
CA THR A 205 -13.00 -4.08 14.61
C THR A 205 -12.25 -2.78 14.86
N ASP A 206 -12.24 -2.28 16.09
CA ASP A 206 -11.45 -1.09 16.43
C ASP A 206 -9.92 -1.30 16.29
N GLU A 207 -9.46 -2.54 16.17
CA GLU A 207 -8.04 -2.90 16.15
C GLU A 207 -7.55 -3.42 14.79
N SER A 208 -8.44 -3.90 13.93
CA SER A 208 -8.06 -4.53 12.66
C SER A 208 -9.21 -4.68 11.67
N ILE A 209 -8.82 -4.88 10.40
CA ILE A 209 -9.66 -5.35 9.31
C ILE A 209 -9.16 -6.70 8.80
N THR A 210 -10.07 -7.61 8.46
CA THR A 210 -9.75 -8.87 7.78
C THR A 210 -10.43 -8.91 6.42
N ILE A 211 -9.65 -9.17 5.38
CA ILE A 211 -10.11 -9.29 4.00
C ILE A 211 -9.75 -10.68 3.46
N GLU A 212 -10.75 -11.40 2.98
CA GLU A 212 -10.56 -12.61 2.18
C GLU A 212 -10.72 -12.25 0.70
N PHE A 213 -9.82 -12.74 -0.14
CA PHE A 213 -9.85 -12.43 -1.56
C PHE A 213 -9.63 -13.67 -2.42
N THR A 214 -10.20 -13.63 -3.62
CA THR A 214 -9.96 -14.62 -4.67
C THR A 214 -10.10 -13.96 -6.01
N PHE A 215 -9.06 -14.05 -6.83
CA PHE A 215 -8.99 -13.51 -8.18
C PHE A 215 -8.47 -14.56 -9.15
N SER A 216 -8.97 -14.52 -10.37
CA SER A 216 -8.52 -15.38 -11.46
C SER A 216 -8.29 -14.56 -12.72
N ASN A 217 -7.28 -14.95 -13.50
CA ASN A 217 -6.84 -14.25 -14.71
C ASN A 217 -6.51 -12.77 -14.47
N VAL A 218 -5.81 -12.45 -13.39
CA VAL A 218 -5.18 -11.12 -13.25
C VAL A 218 -4.08 -11.03 -14.31
N GLY A 219 -4.08 -9.98 -15.13
CA GLY A 219 -3.26 -9.91 -16.35
C GLY A 219 -2.54 -8.57 -16.49
N PRO A 220 -1.77 -8.35 -17.56
CA PRO A 220 -0.93 -7.17 -17.70
C PRO A 220 -1.73 -5.86 -17.60
N ASN A 221 -1.26 -4.92 -16.78
CA ASN A 221 -1.92 -3.64 -16.57
C ASN A 221 -1.73 -2.73 -17.79
N SER A 222 -2.82 -2.39 -18.48
CA SER A 222 -2.78 -1.50 -19.66
C SER A 222 -2.50 -0.04 -19.34
N GLU A 223 -2.58 0.37 -18.07
CA GLU A 223 -2.30 1.75 -17.64
C GLU A 223 -0.80 2.05 -17.50
N ILE A 224 0.03 0.99 -17.40
CA ILE A 224 1.49 1.15 -17.38
C ILE A 224 1.97 1.34 -18.83
N THR A 225 2.58 2.49 -19.10
CA THR A 225 3.09 2.81 -20.43
C THR A 225 4.26 1.88 -20.78
N ASN A 226 4.18 1.20 -21.94
CA ASN A 226 5.16 0.19 -22.38
C ASN A 226 5.36 -0.96 -21.38
N ASN A 227 4.30 -1.38 -20.70
CA ASN A 227 4.36 -2.48 -19.73
C ASN A 227 4.97 -3.75 -20.33
N PRO A 228 6.12 -4.24 -19.81
CA PRO A 228 6.74 -5.48 -20.25
C PRO A 228 6.06 -6.73 -19.68
N ALA A 229 5.12 -6.60 -18.74
CA ALA A 229 4.42 -7.72 -18.12
C ALA A 229 3.73 -8.62 -19.16
N THR A 230 3.91 -9.92 -19.00
CA THR A 230 3.23 -10.96 -19.77
C THR A 230 2.54 -11.96 -18.86
N GLY A 231 1.68 -12.80 -19.47
CA GLY A 231 0.94 -13.84 -18.78
C GLY A 231 -0.08 -13.34 -17.75
N THR A 232 -0.65 -14.29 -17.05
CA THR A 232 -1.71 -14.08 -16.06
C THR A 232 -1.45 -14.90 -14.80
N PHE A 233 -2.14 -14.55 -13.71
CA PHE A 233 -2.14 -15.37 -12.51
C PHE A 233 -3.51 -15.44 -11.85
N ASN A 234 -3.68 -16.50 -11.06
CA ASN A 234 -4.75 -16.64 -10.09
C ASN A 234 -4.17 -16.45 -8.69
N THR A 235 -4.94 -15.84 -7.79
CA THR A 235 -4.51 -15.67 -6.42
C THR A 235 -5.67 -15.66 -5.44
N SER A 236 -5.45 -16.21 -4.25
CA SER A 236 -6.38 -16.11 -3.13
C SER A 236 -5.61 -16.00 -1.82
N GLY A 237 -6.27 -15.49 -0.79
CA GLY A 237 -5.67 -15.41 0.54
C GLY A 237 -6.55 -14.69 1.53
N THR A 238 -6.07 -14.65 2.76
CA THR A 238 -6.65 -13.88 3.86
C THR A 238 -5.60 -12.91 4.36
N VAL A 239 -5.91 -11.62 4.32
CA VAL A 239 -5.05 -10.58 4.88
C VAL A 239 -5.73 -9.93 6.09
N VAL A 240 -4.96 -9.79 7.16
CA VAL A 240 -5.35 -9.00 8.34
C VAL A 240 -4.50 -7.74 8.35
N GLY A 241 -5.14 -6.58 8.30
CA GLY A 241 -4.49 -5.29 8.52
C GLY A 241 -4.74 -4.82 9.94
N ASN A 242 -3.68 -4.63 10.73
CA ASN A 242 -3.80 -4.11 12.10
C ASN A 242 -3.80 -2.59 12.08
N PHE A 243 -4.75 -1.97 12.78
CA PHE A 243 -4.80 -0.52 12.87
C PHE A 243 -3.69 0.04 13.75
N ALA A 244 -3.15 1.18 13.34
CA ALA A 244 -2.16 1.90 14.11
C ALA A 244 -2.79 2.36 15.43
N THR A 245 -2.15 2.02 16.55
CA THR A 245 -2.56 2.55 17.85
C THR A 245 -2.15 4.02 17.92
N LEU A 246 -3.15 4.91 17.97
CA LEU A 246 -2.90 6.31 18.25
C LEU A 246 -2.55 6.44 19.75
N PRO A 247 -1.42 7.07 20.11
CA PRO A 247 -1.05 7.30 21.50
C PRO A 247 -1.99 8.27 22.23
#